data_AF-A0A699XMA7-F1
#
_entry.id   AF-A0A699XMA7-F1
#
_cell.length_a   1.000
_cell.length_b   1.000
_cell.length_c   1.000
_cell.angle_alpha   90.00
_cell.angle_beta   90.00
_cell.angle_gamma   90.00
#
_symmetry.space_group_name_H-M   'P 1'
#
loop_
_entity.id
_entity.type
_entity.pdbx_description
1 polymer ?
#
loop_
_entity_poly.entity_id
_entity_poly.type
_entity_poly.pdbx_seq_one_letter_code
_entity_poly.pdbx_strand_id
1 'polypeptide(L)'
;KLKSPSGTLSTGEAISVMNSGLALAAYFGDGTLRAADLAAGLTGAVIKDPAPDRVVWLEYLETVVKEREGWKDLYRACREVVE
;
A
#
# COMPACT_ATOMS: atom_id res chain seq x y z
N LYS A 1 5.09 -13.62 15.89
CA LYS A 1 5.85 -13.56 14.61
C LYS A 1 4.91 -12.99 13.56
N LEU A 2 5.30 -11.97 12.79
CA LEU A 2 4.47 -11.43 11.72
C LEU A 2 4.31 -12.47 10.61
N LYS A 3 3.12 -12.54 10.02
CA LYS A 3 2.88 -13.32 8.81
C LYS A 3 3.56 -12.63 7.62
N SER A 4 3.90 -13.41 6.60
CA SER A 4 4.53 -12.91 5.38
C SER A 4 3.62 -13.19 4.20
N PRO A 5 3.45 -12.23 3.28
CA PRO A 5 2.76 -12.50 2.01
C PRO A 5 3.55 -13.52 1.20
N SER A 6 2.89 -14.11 0.20
CA SER A 6 3.46 -15.12 -0.69
C SER A 6 4.61 -14.59 -1.54
N GLY A 7 4.60 -13.28 -1.85
CA GLY A 7 5.57 -12.60 -2.70
C GLY A 7 6.50 -11.63 -1.98
N THR A 8 7.52 -11.18 -2.69
CA THR A 8 8.43 -10.10 -2.27
C THR A 8 8.23 -8.88 -3.14
N LEU A 9 8.31 -7.69 -2.57
CA LEU A 9 8.36 -6.45 -3.35
C LEU A 9 9.73 -6.31 -4.03
N SER A 10 9.74 -6.38 -5.36
CA SER A 10 10.95 -6.10 -6.15
C SER A 10 11.23 -4.61 -6.28
N THR A 11 12.46 -4.25 -6.63
CA THR A 11 12.84 -2.85 -6.92
C THR A 11 12.00 -2.26 -8.06
N GLY A 12 11.72 -3.05 -9.09
CA GLY A 12 10.91 -2.59 -10.24
C GLY A 12 9.47 -2.27 -9.85
N GLU A 13 8.87 -3.08 -8.98
CA GLU A 13 7.52 -2.80 -8.46
C GLU A 13 7.49 -1.57 -7.58
N ALA A 14 8.50 -1.37 -6.72
CA ALA A 14 8.60 -0.15 -5.91
C ALA A 14 8.69 1.11 -6.79
N ILE A 15 9.48 1.07 -7.87
CA ILE A 15 9.56 2.18 -8.84
C ILE A 15 8.21 2.39 -9.53
N SER A 16 7.54 1.30 -9.93
CA SER A 16 6.22 1.36 -10.58
C SER A 16 5.18 2.02 -9.68
N VAL A 17 5.09 1.60 -8.40
CA VAL A 17 4.17 2.19 -7.42
C VAL A 17 4.41 3.69 -7.24
N MET A 18 5.68 4.09 -7.12
CA MET A 18 6.04 5.51 -6.98
C MET A 18 5.70 6.33 -8.23
N ASN A 19 6.04 5.83 -9.42
CA ASN A 19 5.76 6.55 -10.67
C ASN A 19 4.26 6.68 -10.93
N SER A 20 3.48 5.63 -10.67
CA SER A 20 2.02 5.69 -10.76
C SER A 20 1.44 6.69 -9.77
N GLY A 21 1.90 6.69 -8.51
CA GLY A 21 1.44 7.65 -7.51
C GLY A 21 1.80 9.09 -7.87
N LEU A 22 3.01 9.34 -8.36
CA LEU A 22 3.43 10.67 -8.82
C LEU A 22 2.58 11.15 -10.00
N ALA A 23 2.24 10.26 -10.94
CA ALA A 23 1.34 10.59 -12.04
C ALA A 23 -0.06 10.94 -11.51
N LEU A 24 -0.62 10.16 -10.58
CA LEU A 24 -1.93 10.45 -9.99
C LEU A 24 -1.94 11.81 -9.28
N ALA A 25 -0.94 12.09 -8.45
CA ALA A 25 -0.82 13.37 -7.76
C ALA A 25 -0.69 14.56 -8.74
N ALA A 26 0.04 14.39 -9.84
CA ALA A 26 0.24 15.45 -10.84
C ALA A 26 -1.00 15.71 -11.71
N TYR A 27 -1.72 14.65 -12.12
CA TYR A 27 -2.85 14.77 -13.05
C TYR A 27 -4.18 15.00 -12.35
N PHE A 28 -4.38 14.43 -11.15
CA PHE A 28 -5.65 14.45 -10.44
C PHE A 28 -5.59 15.15 -9.07
N GLY A 29 -4.39 15.47 -8.58
CA GLY A 29 -4.17 16.17 -7.33
C GLY A 29 -3.63 17.59 -7.52
N ASP A 30 -2.85 18.03 -6.55
CA ASP A 30 -2.17 19.34 -6.53
C ASP A 30 -0.64 19.20 -6.78
N GLY A 31 -0.22 18.05 -7.31
CA GLY A 31 1.20 17.71 -7.50
C GLY A 31 1.91 17.23 -6.23
N THR A 32 1.25 17.22 -5.07
CA THR A 32 1.82 16.67 -3.83
C THR A 32 1.44 15.20 -3.69
N LEU A 33 2.45 14.31 -3.68
CA LEU A 33 2.25 12.89 -3.48
C LEU A 33 1.72 12.60 -2.06
N ARG A 34 0.58 11.92 -1.98
CA ARG A 34 -0.06 11.50 -0.73
C ARG A 34 -0.24 9.99 -0.66
N ALA A 35 -0.53 9.48 0.53
CA ALA A 35 -0.81 8.07 0.77
C ALA A 35 -1.89 7.48 -0.16
N ALA A 36 -2.94 8.25 -0.46
CA ALA A 36 -4.02 7.82 -1.36
C ALA A 36 -3.52 7.50 -2.77
N ASP A 37 -2.55 8.25 -3.27
CA ASP A 37 -1.97 8.05 -4.61
C ASP A 37 -1.14 6.75 -4.68
N LEU A 38 -0.64 6.27 -3.54
CA LEU A 38 0.17 5.06 -3.44
C LEU A 38 -0.65 3.82 -3.08
N ALA A 39 -1.80 3.98 -2.44
CA ALA A 39 -2.49 2.91 -1.73
C ALA A 39 -2.87 1.72 -2.62
N ALA A 40 -3.45 1.99 -3.79
CA ALA A 40 -3.85 0.95 -4.74
C ALA A 40 -2.64 0.20 -5.32
N GLY A 41 -1.60 0.96 -5.73
CA GLY A 41 -0.37 0.40 -6.28
C GLY A 41 0.39 -0.45 -5.26
N LEU A 42 0.54 0.06 -4.03
CA LEU A 42 1.20 -0.66 -2.94
C LEU A 42 0.44 -1.93 -2.57
N THR A 43 -0.89 -1.86 -2.45
CA THR A 43 -1.73 -3.01 -2.12
C THR A 43 -1.64 -4.10 -3.20
N GLY A 44 -1.71 -3.73 -4.49
CA GLY A 44 -1.53 -4.67 -5.59
C GLY A 44 -0.11 -5.23 -5.72
N ALA A 45 0.89 -4.48 -5.25
CA ALA A 45 2.26 -4.98 -5.18
C ALA A 45 2.44 -6.02 -4.07
N VAL A 46 1.72 -5.89 -2.94
CA VAL A 46 1.79 -6.81 -1.80
C VAL A 46 0.93 -8.07 -2.01
N ILE A 47 -0.30 -7.91 -2.52
CA ILE A 47 -1.25 -9.02 -2.70
C ILE A 47 -0.97 -9.71 -4.05
N LYS A 48 -0.32 -10.87 -4.03
CA LYS A 48 -0.08 -11.70 -5.21
C LYS A 48 -1.07 -12.85 -5.32
N ASP A 49 -1.42 -13.45 -4.18
CA ASP A 49 -2.48 -14.43 -4.05
C ASP A 49 -3.70 -13.80 -3.34
N PRO A 50 -4.83 -13.56 -4.05
CA PRO A 50 -5.92 -12.73 -3.56
C PRO A 50 -6.51 -13.11 -2.21
N ALA A 51 -6.55 -14.41 -1.86
CA ALA A 51 -7.17 -14.87 -0.62
C ALA A 51 -6.20 -14.81 0.58
N PRO A 52 -5.06 -15.55 0.57
CA PRO A 52 -4.16 -15.57 1.72
C PRO A 52 -3.40 -14.25 1.90
N ASP A 53 -2.95 -13.59 0.84
CA ASP A 53 -2.16 -12.35 1.00
C ASP A 53 -3.02 -11.18 1.47
N ARG A 54 -4.31 -11.15 1.10
CA ARG A 54 -5.24 -10.15 1.64
C ARG A 54 -5.34 -10.25 3.15
N VAL A 55 -5.45 -11.47 3.70
CA VAL A 55 -5.51 -11.67 5.16
C VAL A 55 -4.23 -11.20 5.83
N VAL A 56 -3.06 -11.55 5.27
CA VAL A 56 -1.76 -11.12 5.79
C VAL A 56 -1.60 -9.60 5.73
N TRP A 57 -2.00 -8.98 4.62
CA TRP A 57 -1.89 -7.54 4.44
C TRP A 57 -2.78 -6.78 5.43
N LEU A 58 -4.03 -7.21 5.62
CA LEU A 58 -4.93 -6.60 6.60
C LEU A 58 -4.41 -6.72 8.03
N GLU A 59 -3.84 -7.87 8.40
CA GLU A 59 -3.21 -8.04 9.71
C GLU A 59 -2.01 -7.09 9.90
N TYR A 60 -1.18 -6.93 8.87
CA TYR A 60 -0.06 -5.98 8.90
C TYR A 60 -0.52 -4.53 9.01
N LEU A 61 -1.57 -4.14 8.28
CA LEU A 61 -2.16 -2.81 8.38
C LEU A 61 -2.66 -2.53 9.81
N GLU A 62 -3.40 -3.47 10.41
CA GLU A 62 -3.97 -3.29 11.76
C GLU A 62 -2.92 -3.34 12.88
N THR A 63 -1.89 -4.16 12.75
CA THR A 63 -0.94 -4.41 13.85
C THR A 63 0.35 -3.60 13.77
N VAL A 64 0.75 -3.18 12.57
CA VAL A 64 2.03 -2.48 12.34
C VAL A 64 1.79 -1.06 11.84
N VAL A 65 1.04 -0.90 10.75
CA VAL A 65 0.89 0.42 10.11
C VAL A 65 0.07 1.37 10.99
N LYS A 66 -1.02 0.88 11.58
CA LYS A 66 -1.90 1.64 12.47
C LYS A 66 -1.20 2.21 13.70
N GLU A 67 -0.31 1.43 14.31
CA GLU A 67 0.41 1.78 15.54
C GLU A 67 1.67 2.60 15.28
N ARG A 68 2.16 2.65 14.02
CA ARG A 68 3.36 3.40 13.67
C ARG A 68 3.06 4.90 13.58
N GLU A 69 3.83 5.69 14.33
CA GLU A 69 3.75 7.14 14.30
C GLU A 69 3.97 7.69 12.89
N GLY A 70 3.11 8.64 12.48
CA GLY A 70 3.17 9.28 11.16
C GLY A 70 2.61 8.47 10.00
N TRP A 71 2.05 7.26 10.22
CA TRP A 71 1.59 6.36 9.15
C TRP A 71 0.06 6.21 9.07
N LYS A 72 -0.68 7.04 9.81
CA LYS A 72 -2.15 6.94 9.92
C LYS A 72 -2.89 7.19 8.60
N ASP A 73 -2.36 8.06 7.75
CA ASP A 73 -2.88 8.34 6.41
C ASP A 73 -2.68 7.15 5.47
N LEU A 74 -1.50 6.53 5.49
CA LEU A 74 -1.20 5.30 4.75
C LEU A 74 -2.08 4.13 5.21
N TYR A 75 -2.27 3.96 6.52
CA TYR A 75 -3.20 2.96 7.07
C TYR A 75 -4.61 3.14 6.51
N ARG A 76 -5.17 4.35 6.60
CA ARG A 76 -6.54 4.63 6.12
C ARG A 76 -6.68 4.37 4.63
N ALA A 77 -5.75 4.90 3.83
CA ALA A 77 -5.80 4.78 2.38
C ALA A 77 -5.67 3.33 1.91
N CYS A 78 -4.70 2.56 2.46
CA CYS A 78 -4.57 1.14 2.12
C CYS A 78 -5.74 0.29 2.66
N ARG A 79 -6.34 0.66 3.79
CA ARG A 79 -7.50 -0.04 4.33
C ARG A 79 -8.73 0.12 3.44
N GLU A 80 -8.98 1.33 2.94
CA GLU A 80 -10.08 1.64 2.03
C GLU A 80 -10.00 0.86 0.71
N VAL A 81 -8.79 0.66 0.17
CA VAL A 81 -8.57 -0.13 -1.05
C VAL A 81 -8.96 -1.61 -0.88
N VAL A 82 -8.81 -2.13 0.34
CA VAL A 82 -8.98 -3.56 0.62
C VAL A 82 -10.37 -3.88 1.17
N GLU A 83 -11.11 -2.88 1.67
CA GLU A 83 -12.53 -3.03 2.06
C GLU A 83 -13.41 -3.48 0.89
#